data_AF-A0A3S1IWT5-F1
#
_entry.id   AF-A0A3S1IWT5-F1
#
_cell.length_a   1.000
_cell.length_b   1.000
_cell.length_c   1.000
_cell.angle_alpha   90.00
_cell.angle_beta   90.00
_cell.angle_gamma   90.00
#
_symmetry.space_group_name_H-M   'P 1'
#
loop_
_entity.id
_entity.type
_entity.pdbx_description
1 polymer ?
#
loop_
_entity_poly.entity_id
_entity_poly.type
_entity_poly.pdbx_seq_one_letter_code
_entity_poly.pdbx_strand_id
1 'polypeptide(L)' 'YEARLFVRGKVESLGADCIAKEMRPEHLELLQGLLDRAGATGVKAAEFKRYGSARMLYNFNIDNADAY' A
#
# COMPACT_ATOMS: atom_id res chain seq x y z
N TYR A 1 3.58 12.49 -2.91
CA TYR A 1 2.72 11.80 -1.92
C TYR A 1 2.60 10.35 -2.36
N GLU A 2 2.96 9.38 -1.52
CA GLU A 2 2.82 7.95 -1.85
C GLU A 2 1.54 7.42 -1.19
N ALA A 3 0.70 6.69 -1.94
CA ALA A 3 -0.48 6.08 -1.37
C ALA A 3 -0.09 4.98 -0.36
N ARG A 4 -0.80 4.90 0.77
CA ARG A 4 -0.63 3.84 1.76
C ARG A 4 -1.71 2.79 1.53
N LEU A 5 -1.30 1.60 1.10
CA LEU A 5 -2.22 0.50 0.81
C LEU A 5 -2.32 -0.43 2.02
N PHE A 6 -3.54 -0.76 2.43
CA PHE A 6 -3.82 -1.73 3.49
C PHE A 6 -4.77 -2.79 2.93
N VAL A 7 -4.37 -4.06 2.97
CA VAL A 7 -5.19 -5.17 2.47
C VAL A 7 -5.46 -6.17 3.58
N ARG A 8 -6.73 -6.50 3.78
CA ARG A 8 -7.17 -7.60 4.64
C ARG A 8 -7.31 -8.85 3.80
N GLY A 9 -6.43 -9.83 4.00
CA GLY A 9 -6.41 -11.10 3.25
C GLY A 9 -5.12 -11.36 2.49
N LYS A 10 -5.17 -12.30 1.54
CA LYS A 10 -4.05 -12.62 0.64
C LYS A 10 -4.17 -11.81 -0.64
N VAL A 11 -3.03 -11.35 -1.16
CA VAL A 11 -2.97 -10.69 -2.46
C VAL A 11 -2.32 -11.66 -3.44
N GLU A 12 -2.93 -11.89 -4.59
CA GLU A 12 -2.38 -12.79 -5.62
C GLU A 12 -1.23 -12.13 -6.40
N SER A 13 -1.34 -10.83 -6.67
CA SER A 13 -0.27 -10.03 -7.27
C SER A 13 -0.42 -8.56 -6.88
N LEU A 14 0.70 -7.92 -6.53
CA LEU A 14 0.74 -6.50 -6.13
C LEU A 14 1.29 -5.59 -7.23
N GLY A 15 1.62 -6.13 -8.41
CA GLY A 15 2.36 -5.43 -9.45
C GLY A 15 3.86 -5.36 -9.16
N ALA A 16 4.65 -4.94 -10.16
CA ALA A 16 6.11 -5.06 -10.13
C ALA A 16 6.82 -4.16 -9.08
N ASP A 17 6.19 -3.07 -8.63
CA ASP A 17 6.81 -2.12 -7.68
C ASP A 17 6.18 -2.14 -6.29
N CYS A 18 5.35 -3.13 -5.91
CA CYS A 18 4.62 -3.06 -4.66
C CYS A 18 5.04 -4.18 -3.71
N ILE A 19 5.54 -3.80 -2.54
CA ILE A 19 6.09 -4.74 -1.57
C ILE A 19 5.41 -4.58 -0.21
N ALA A 20 5.40 -5.67 0.56
CA ALA A 20 4.97 -5.62 1.94
C ALA A 20 5.87 -4.66 2.73
N LYS A 21 5.24 -3.82 3.55
CA LYS A 21 5.93 -2.89 4.43
C LYS A 21 5.59 -3.21 5.87
N GLU A 22 6.49 -2.86 6.78
CA GLU A 22 6.26 -3.05 8.20
C GLU A 22 5.00 -2.30 8.68
N MET A 23 4.27 -2.98 9.55
CA MET A 23 3.05 -2.50 10.17
C MET A 23 3.35 -1.93 11.56
N ARG A 24 3.79 -0.66 11.59
CA ARG A 24 4.10 0.09 12.82
C ARG A 24 2.83 0.53 13.59
N PRO A 25 2.93 0.80 14.90
CA PRO A 25 1.81 1.25 15.75
C PRO A 25 1.05 2.44 15.17
N GLU A 26 1.77 3.46 14.68
CA GLU A 26 1.16 4.66 14.09
C GLU A 26 0.22 4.36 12.91
N HIS A 27 0.49 3.32 12.12
CA HIS A 27 -0.39 2.97 11.01
C HIS A 27 -1.54 2.05 11.44
N LEU A 28 -1.40 1.31 12.55
CA LEU A 28 -2.51 0.59 13.17
C LEU A 28 -3.53 1.59 13.71
N GLU A 29 -3.06 2.61 14.43
CA GLU A 29 -3.91 3.68 14.96
C GLU A 29 -4.61 4.45 13.83
N LEU A 30 -3.86 4.82 12.78
CA LEU A 30 -4.43 5.49 11.60
C LEU A 30 -5.53 4.64 10.94
N LEU A 31 -5.24 3.37 10.65
CA LEU A 31 -6.18 2.49 9.98
C LEU A 31 -7.39 2.21 10.87
N GLN A 32 -7.19 1.98 12.16
CA GLN A 32 -8.29 1.74 13.09
C GLN A 32 -9.21 2.96 13.19
N GLY A 33 -8.65 4.17 13.26
CA GLY A 33 -9.44 5.40 13.24
C GLY A 33 -10.17 5.65 11.91
N LEU A 34 -9.63 5.17 10.79
CA LEU A 34 -10.36 5.20 9.50
C LEU A 34 -11.52 4.21 9.49
N LEU A 35 -11.31 2.98 9.96
CA LEU A 35 -12.34 1.94 10.04
C LEU A 35 -13.49 2.37 10.97
N ASP A 36 -13.17 2.95 12.12
CA ASP A 36 -14.15 3.45 13.09
C ASP A 36 -15.02 4.56 12.48
N ARG A 37 -14.40 5.55 11.84
CA ARG A 37 -15.12 6.63 11.13
C ARG A 37 -15.97 6.13 9.97
N ALA A 38 -15.55 5.04 9.31
CA ALA A 38 -16.32 4.40 8.26
C ALA A 38 -17.46 3.51 8.78
N GLY A 39 -17.59 3.34 10.11
CA GLY A 39 -18.57 2.43 10.71
C GLY A 39 -18.28 0.95 10.42
N ALA A 40 -17.04 0.60 10.05
CA ALA A 40 -16.66 -0.77 9.74
C ALA A 40 -16.53 -1.60 11.02
N THR A 41 -17.61 -2.27 11.41
CA THR A 41 -17.65 -3.14 12.61
C THR A 41 -17.18 -4.55 12.31
N GLY A 42 -16.58 -5.22 13.30
CA GLY A 42 -16.14 -6.62 13.18
C GLY A 42 -14.82 -6.80 12.43
N VAL A 43 -14.06 -5.71 12.22
CA VAL A 43 -12.73 -5.73 11.62
C VAL A 43 -11.74 -4.96 12.49
N LYS A 44 -10.51 -5.43 12.56
CA LYS A 44 -9.42 -4.77 13.30
C LYS A 44 -8.28 -4.40 12.36
N ALA A 45 -7.64 -3.26 12.59
CA ALA A 45 -6.49 -2.83 11.80
C ALA A 45 -5.34 -3.87 11.77
N ALA A 46 -5.20 -4.67 12.84
CA ALA A 46 -4.21 -5.75 12.94
C ALA A 46 -4.45 -6.92 11.95
N GLU A 47 -5.62 -7.00 11.31
CA GLU A 47 -5.94 -8.01 10.29
C GLU A 47 -5.43 -7.61 8.89
N PHE A 48 -4.89 -6.40 8.76
CA PHE A 48 -4.44 -5.85 7.50
C PHE A 48 -2.93 -5.92 7.36
N LYS A 49 -2.47 -6.10 6.13
CA LYS A 49 -1.07 -5.95 5.74
C LYS A 49 -0.89 -4.63 5.01
N ARG A 50 0.22 -3.94 5.30
CA ARG A 50 0.58 -2.70 4.62
C ARG A 50 1.44 -3.01 3.41
N TYR A 51 1.13 -2.33 2.32
CA TYR A 51 1.93 -2.34 1.11
C TYR A 51 2.28 -0.91 0.69
N GLY A 52 3.38 -0.80 -0.04
CA GLY A 52 3.86 0.46 -0.58
C GLY A 52 4.88 0.22 -1.68
N SER A 53 5.29 1.29 -2.34
CA SER A 53 6.23 1.24 -3.45
C SER A 53 7.59 0.70 -2.99
N ALA A 54 8.18 -0.19 -3.78
CA ALA A 54 9.58 -0.59 -3.67
C ALA A 54 10.52 0.55 -4.06
N ARG A 55 9.99 1.55 -4.76
CA ARG A 55 10.70 2.72 -5.32
C ARG A 55 11.77 2.34 -6.32
N MET A 56 11.63 1.19 -6.96
CA MET A 56 12.58 0.72 -7.96
C MET A 56 12.17 1.10 -9.37
N LEU A 57 10.88 1.32 -9.61
CA LEU A 57 10.32 1.72 -10.90
C LEU A 57 10.29 3.24 -11.13
N TYR A 58 10.91 4.05 -10.26
CA TYR A 58 11.29 5.43 -10.59
C TYR A 58 12.62 5.45 -11.37
N ASN A 59 12.63 4.76 -12.50
CA ASN A 59 13.49 5.15 -13.61
C ASN A 59 12.52 5.68 -14.67
N PHE A 60 12.58 6.98 -14.95
CA PHE A 60 12.14 7.49 -16.24
C PHE A 60 12.89 6.65 -17.28
N ASN A 61 12.20 5.70 -17.92
CA ASN A 61 12.70 5.16 -19.18
C ASN A 61 12.63 6.32 -20.16
N ILE A 62 13.76 7.05 -20.30
CA ILE A 62 14.05 7.97 -21.39
C ILE A 62 14.15 7.22 -22.74
N ASP A 63 13.91 5.91 -22.76
CA ASP A 63 13.96 5.04 -23.94
C ASP A 63 12.74 5.15 -24.88
N ASN A 64 12.08 6.30 -24.94
CA ASN A 64 11.06 6.61 -25.95
C ASN A 64 11.20 8.04 -26.52
N ALA A 65 12.44 8.52 -26.63
CA ALA A 65 12.76 9.80 -27.26
C ALA A 65 13.33 9.66 -28.69
N ASP A 66 13.27 8.49 -29.32
CA ASP A 66 13.81 8.26 -30.68
C ASP A 66 12.86 7.49 -31.61
N ALA A 67 11.55 7.72 -31.49
CA ALA A 67 10.60 7.39 -32.55
C ALA A 67 10.33 8.64 -33.39
N TYR A 68 11.31 9.03 -34.21
CA TYR A 68 11.16 10.00 -35.30
C TYR A 68 11.00 9.27 -36.64
#